data_AF-A0A2S6R1V3-F1
#
_entry.id   AF-A0A2S6R1V3-F1
#
_cell.length_a   1.000
_cell.length_b   1.000
_cell.length_c   1.000
_cell.angle_alpha   90.00
_cell.angle_beta   90.00
_cell.angle_gamma   90.00
#
_symmetry.space_group_name_H-M   'P 1'
#
loop_
_entity.id
_entity.type
_entity.pdbx_description
1 polymer ?
#
loop_
_entity_poly.entity_id
_entity_poly.type
_entity_poly.pdbx_seq_one_letter_code
_entity_poly.pdbx_strand_id
1 'polypeptide(L)'
;DVYQYGMRGSLDPAVSGEAAGRILKARIALMARLHEPAYADLVEPFDRATYNMNATLAENLIFGNPVGDAFDIERLAENSYVLEVLKKADLIEDLLTCGHQLTATMIELFADLPPDHELFQRFSFISADDLPEYQVLVTHTDKEKLDELGEEDRTRLMSLPFKLIPARHRLGLIDEAMQAKILEARRIFHEDLPEDLKNSVEMFDHEKYNSAATLQDNILFGKVAYGQAQAAEKIGELVSEVVDVQDLRATVMEVGLDYQAGIAGSRLSATQRQKLAIARAVMKRPDVIILSEATVILEVAAQARILENILQEFSGKGVVWSLHRASDSERFAHILVMKNGRVVENGDYAAVNQDGTAFKELLDNE
;
A
#
# COMPACT_ATOMS: atom_id res chain seq x y z
N ASP A 1 8.32 -2.72 -8.29
CA ASP A 1 7.80 -1.35 -8.52
C ASP A 1 6.64 -1.36 -9.50
N VAL A 2 6.87 -1.44 -10.82
CA VAL A 2 5.77 -1.45 -11.83
C VAL A 2 4.69 -2.48 -11.53
N TYR A 3 5.07 -3.74 -11.29
CA TYR A 3 4.11 -4.79 -10.91
C TYR A 3 3.27 -4.42 -9.67
N GLN A 4 3.90 -3.83 -8.65
CA GLN A 4 3.21 -3.44 -7.41
C GLN A 4 2.27 -2.26 -7.64
N TYR A 5 2.62 -1.32 -8.53
CA TYR A 5 1.68 -0.29 -8.96
C TYR A 5 0.51 -0.89 -9.74
N GLY A 6 0.77 -1.87 -10.60
CA GLY A 6 -0.26 -2.60 -11.34
C GLY A 6 -1.26 -3.29 -10.43
N MET A 7 -0.76 -4.04 -9.44
CA MET A 7 -1.61 -4.72 -8.46
C MET A 7 -2.50 -3.74 -7.67
N ARG A 8 -2.04 -2.52 -7.44
CA ARG A 8 -2.78 -1.43 -6.76
C ARG A 8 -3.60 -0.57 -7.70
N GLY A 9 -3.49 -0.77 -9.00
CA GLY A 9 -4.32 -0.10 -10.00
C GLY A 9 -5.64 -0.83 -10.20
N SER A 10 -6.54 -0.21 -10.96
CA SER A 10 -7.78 -0.81 -11.43
C SER A 10 -7.76 -0.96 -12.94
N LEU A 11 -8.68 -1.77 -13.46
CA LEU A 11 -8.84 -2.00 -14.89
C LEU A 11 -10.28 -1.65 -15.27
N ASP A 12 -10.45 -0.86 -16.32
CA ASP A 12 -11.78 -0.62 -16.89
C ASP A 12 -12.25 -1.89 -17.65
N PRO A 13 -13.34 -2.55 -17.19
CA PRO A 13 -13.85 -3.76 -17.84
C PRO A 13 -14.30 -3.53 -19.28
N ALA A 14 -14.71 -2.29 -19.62
CA ALA A 14 -15.13 -1.94 -20.97
C ALA A 14 -13.96 -1.98 -21.97
N VAL A 15 -12.73 -1.78 -21.49
CA VAL A 15 -11.52 -1.80 -22.31
C VAL A 15 -10.92 -3.21 -22.39
N SER A 16 -11.03 -4.01 -21.31
CA SER A 16 -10.29 -5.26 -21.16
C SER A 16 -11.13 -6.41 -20.56
N GLY A 17 -12.29 -6.71 -21.15
CA GLY A 17 -13.21 -7.74 -20.65
C GLY A 17 -12.62 -9.16 -20.52
N GLU A 18 -11.67 -9.54 -21.39
CA GLU A 18 -10.97 -10.83 -21.27
C GLU A 18 -10.09 -10.87 -20.01
N ALA A 19 -9.37 -9.79 -19.71
CA ALA A 19 -8.53 -9.69 -18.52
C ALA A 19 -9.36 -9.71 -17.24
N ALA A 20 -10.50 -9.02 -17.20
CA ALA A 20 -11.44 -9.10 -16.08
C ALA A 20 -11.91 -10.54 -15.82
N GLY A 21 -12.24 -11.30 -16.88
CA GLY A 21 -12.58 -12.71 -16.78
C GLY A 21 -11.43 -13.59 -16.24
N ARG A 22 -10.19 -13.33 -16.68
CA ARG A 22 -8.99 -14.01 -16.16
C ARG A 22 -8.71 -13.67 -14.70
N ILE A 23 -8.95 -12.42 -14.28
CA ILE A 23 -8.83 -11.98 -12.87
C ILE A 23 -9.82 -12.76 -11.99
N LEU A 24 -11.06 -12.96 -12.44
CA LEU A 24 -12.02 -13.78 -11.70
C LEU A 24 -11.61 -15.26 -11.63
N LYS A 25 -10.98 -15.79 -12.68
CA LYS A 25 -10.37 -17.13 -12.60
C LYS A 25 -9.21 -17.18 -11.61
N ALA A 26 -8.39 -16.12 -11.54
CA ALA A 26 -7.31 -16.01 -10.55
C ALA A 26 -7.88 -15.96 -9.13
N ARG A 27 -8.99 -15.24 -8.89
CA ARG A 27 -9.72 -15.26 -7.61
C ARG A 27 -10.13 -16.67 -7.19
N ILE A 28 -10.78 -17.41 -8.09
CA ILE A 28 -11.21 -18.79 -7.81
C ILE A 28 -10.00 -19.68 -7.50
N ALA A 29 -8.92 -19.56 -8.28
CA ALA A 29 -7.69 -20.32 -8.06
C ALA A 29 -7.03 -19.96 -6.72
N LEU A 30 -7.01 -18.68 -6.35
CA LEU A 30 -6.49 -18.21 -5.07
C LEU A 30 -7.29 -18.82 -3.92
N MET A 31 -8.63 -18.70 -3.96
CA MET A 31 -9.50 -19.22 -2.91
C MET A 31 -9.35 -20.72 -2.71
N ALA A 32 -9.21 -21.49 -3.78
CA ALA A 32 -8.94 -22.93 -3.66
C ALA A 32 -7.67 -23.21 -2.84
N ARG A 33 -6.62 -22.39 -3.00
CA ARG A 33 -5.35 -22.52 -2.28
C ARG A 33 -5.40 -21.97 -0.86
N LEU A 34 -6.24 -20.98 -0.58
CA LEU A 34 -6.43 -20.46 0.79
C LEU A 34 -6.99 -21.50 1.77
N HIS A 35 -7.59 -22.59 1.27
CA HIS A 35 -8.03 -23.73 2.09
C HIS A 35 -6.87 -24.67 2.50
N GLU A 36 -5.68 -24.52 1.91
CA GLU A 36 -4.53 -25.32 2.29
C GLU A 36 -4.02 -24.91 3.69
N PRO A 37 -3.56 -25.86 4.52
CA PRO A 37 -3.12 -25.57 5.89
C PRO A 37 -2.01 -24.51 6.00
N ALA A 38 -1.21 -24.31 4.94
CA ALA A 38 -0.14 -23.32 4.90
C ALA A 38 -0.65 -21.87 4.83
N TYR A 39 -1.89 -21.66 4.37
CA TYR A 39 -2.51 -20.36 4.19
C TYR A 39 -3.77 -20.16 5.04
N ALA A 40 -4.12 -21.15 5.87
CA ALA A 40 -5.21 -21.05 6.82
C ALA A 40 -5.05 -19.78 7.69
N ASP A 41 -6.18 -19.08 7.88
CA ASP A 41 -6.27 -17.87 8.70
C ASP A 41 -5.41 -16.67 8.25
N LEU A 42 -4.77 -16.74 7.07
CA LEU A 42 -3.98 -15.61 6.53
C LEU A 42 -4.85 -14.58 5.81
N VAL A 43 -6.05 -14.94 5.39
CA VAL A 43 -7.03 -14.07 4.71
C VAL A 43 -8.39 -14.30 5.34
N GLU A 44 -9.04 -13.21 5.74
CA GLU A 44 -10.44 -13.21 6.10
C GLU A 44 -11.25 -12.82 4.85
N PRO A 45 -11.97 -13.76 4.20
CA PRO A 45 -12.71 -13.50 2.99
C PRO A 45 -13.86 -12.51 3.24
N PHE A 46 -14.28 -11.79 2.20
CA PHE A 46 -15.50 -11.01 2.29
C PHE A 46 -16.73 -11.92 2.24
N ASP A 47 -17.56 -11.83 3.29
CA ASP A 47 -18.85 -12.49 3.38
C ASP A 47 -19.89 -11.46 3.83
N ARG A 48 -21.01 -11.41 3.11
CA ARG A 48 -22.08 -10.46 3.36
C ARG A 48 -22.74 -10.67 4.72
N ALA A 49 -22.74 -11.90 5.24
CA ALA A 49 -23.39 -12.26 6.49
C ALA A 49 -22.53 -12.04 7.74
N THR A 50 -21.23 -11.81 7.59
CA THR A 50 -20.30 -11.70 8.72
C THR A 50 -19.58 -10.36 8.75
N TYR A 51 -19.13 -9.99 9.95
CA TYR A 51 -18.28 -8.83 10.17
C TYR A 51 -16.82 -9.24 9.91
N ASN A 52 -16.11 -8.51 9.06
CA ASN A 52 -14.70 -8.77 8.76
C ASN A 52 -13.81 -7.97 9.73
N MET A 53 -13.10 -8.66 10.62
CA MET A 53 -12.28 -8.04 11.67
C MET A 53 -11.03 -7.35 11.14
N ASN A 54 -10.62 -7.68 9.91
CA ASN A 54 -9.47 -7.13 9.20
C ASN A 54 -9.84 -5.99 8.24
N ALA A 55 -11.12 -5.67 8.07
CA ALA A 55 -11.62 -4.53 7.31
C ALA A 55 -11.97 -3.35 8.23
N THR A 56 -12.03 -2.15 7.65
CA THR A 56 -12.49 -0.97 8.41
C THR A 56 -13.98 -1.08 8.74
N LEU A 57 -14.46 -0.31 9.71
CA LEU A 57 -15.91 -0.20 9.97
C LEU A 57 -16.64 0.34 8.73
N ALA A 58 -16.08 1.31 8.01
CA ALA A 58 -16.65 1.82 6.76
C ALA A 58 -16.82 0.72 5.70
N GLU A 59 -15.79 -0.10 5.49
CA GLU A 59 -15.86 -1.24 4.56
C GLU A 59 -16.89 -2.27 5.01
N ASN A 60 -17.00 -2.51 6.33
CA ASN A 60 -18.03 -3.39 6.87
C ASN A 60 -19.44 -2.83 6.72
N LEU A 61 -19.63 -1.50 6.78
CA LEU A 61 -20.92 -0.86 6.59
C LEU A 61 -21.33 -0.84 5.11
N ILE A 62 -20.44 -0.34 4.23
CA ILE A 62 -20.72 -0.13 2.81
C ILE A 62 -20.71 -1.46 2.05
N PHE A 63 -19.84 -2.41 2.43
CA PHE A 63 -19.64 -3.71 1.76
C PHE A 63 -19.53 -3.62 0.23
N GLY A 64 -18.75 -2.64 -0.21
CA GLY A 64 -18.47 -2.34 -1.61
C GLY A 64 -17.43 -1.24 -1.73
N ASN A 65 -17.04 -0.94 -2.96
CA ASN A 65 -16.08 0.12 -3.25
C ASN A 65 -16.80 1.39 -3.70
N PRO A 66 -16.62 2.53 -3.01
CA PRO A 66 -17.13 3.82 -3.45
C PRO A 66 -16.66 4.17 -4.88
N VAL A 67 -17.55 4.82 -5.63
CA VAL A 67 -17.31 5.36 -6.97
C VAL A 67 -17.58 6.86 -6.92
N GLY A 68 -16.55 7.66 -7.23
CA GLY A 68 -16.60 9.11 -7.04
C GLY A 68 -16.62 9.49 -5.56
N ASP A 69 -17.17 10.67 -5.26
CA ASP A 69 -17.01 11.31 -3.95
C ASP A 69 -18.22 11.13 -3.00
N ALA A 70 -19.30 10.48 -3.44
CA ALA A 70 -20.54 10.45 -2.65
C ALA A 70 -20.39 9.66 -1.34
N PHE A 71 -19.58 8.60 -1.34
CA PHE A 71 -19.26 7.79 -0.16
C PHE A 71 -17.78 7.88 0.20
N ASP A 72 -17.22 9.10 0.19
CA ASP A 72 -15.89 9.37 0.71
C ASP A 72 -15.80 8.93 2.19
N ILE A 73 -14.87 8.03 2.48
CA ILE A 73 -14.67 7.45 3.81
C ILE A 73 -14.33 8.54 4.84
N GLU A 74 -13.60 9.57 4.43
CA GLU A 74 -13.20 10.68 5.31
C GLU A 74 -14.40 11.55 5.72
N ARG A 75 -15.46 11.54 4.91
CA ARG A 75 -16.66 12.38 5.08
C ARG A 75 -17.93 11.57 5.23
N LEU A 76 -17.80 10.28 5.54
CA LEU A 76 -18.94 9.36 5.59
C LEU A 76 -19.94 9.74 6.70
N ALA A 77 -19.44 10.32 7.79
CA ALA A 77 -20.25 10.87 8.89
C ALA A 77 -21.05 12.13 8.50
N GLU A 78 -20.70 12.81 7.40
CA GLU A 78 -21.43 13.98 6.89
C GLU A 78 -22.53 13.58 5.89
N ASN A 79 -22.48 12.35 5.36
CA ASN A 79 -23.39 11.91 4.33
C ASN A 79 -24.79 11.66 4.92
N SER A 80 -25.79 12.39 4.41
CA SER A 80 -27.17 12.34 4.90
C SER A 80 -27.80 10.95 4.79
N TYR A 81 -27.52 10.20 3.72
CA TYR A 81 -28.01 8.84 3.57
C TYR A 81 -27.37 7.89 4.59
N VAL A 82 -26.05 8.00 4.79
CA VAL A 82 -25.35 7.20 5.81
C VAL A 82 -25.88 7.50 7.20
N LEU A 83 -26.09 8.77 7.55
CA LEU A 83 -26.67 9.15 8.84
C LEU A 83 -28.05 8.54 9.07
N GLU A 84 -28.90 8.51 8.03
CA GLU A 84 -30.21 7.86 8.11
C GLU A 84 -30.09 6.33 8.28
N VAL A 85 -29.15 5.68 7.59
CA VAL A 85 -28.85 4.25 7.78
C VAL A 85 -28.41 3.97 9.21
N LEU A 86 -27.46 4.75 9.75
CA LEU A 86 -26.96 4.61 11.11
C LEU A 86 -28.07 4.82 12.15
N LYS A 87 -28.96 5.79 11.91
CA LYS A 87 -30.10 6.06 12.79
C LYS A 87 -31.09 4.91 12.79
N LYS A 88 -31.41 4.33 11.63
CA LYS A 88 -32.29 3.16 11.51
C LYS A 88 -31.70 1.91 12.19
N ALA A 89 -30.37 1.78 12.19
CA ALA A 89 -29.65 0.69 12.83
C ALA A 89 -29.29 0.96 14.31
N ASP A 90 -29.72 2.10 14.88
CA ASP A 90 -29.43 2.49 16.26
C ASP A 90 -27.92 2.57 16.59
N LEU A 91 -27.12 3.12 15.66
CA LEU A 91 -25.65 3.18 15.76
C LEU A 91 -25.07 4.55 16.14
N ILE A 92 -25.89 5.60 16.16
CA ILE A 92 -25.38 6.98 16.35
C ILE A 92 -24.69 7.14 17.71
N GLU A 93 -25.32 6.68 18.79
CA GLU A 93 -24.76 6.76 20.14
C GLU A 93 -23.55 5.84 20.33
N ASP A 94 -23.59 4.64 19.75
CA ASP A 94 -22.47 3.69 19.76
C ASP A 94 -21.24 4.30 19.08
N LEU A 95 -21.41 4.91 17.90
CA LEU A 95 -20.33 5.56 17.16
C LEU A 95 -19.81 6.81 17.85
N LEU A 96 -20.67 7.63 18.46
CA LEU A 96 -20.23 8.79 19.26
C LEU A 96 -19.40 8.35 20.46
N THR A 97 -19.87 7.34 21.18
CA THR A 97 -19.18 6.78 22.34
C THR A 97 -17.85 6.17 21.93
N CYS A 98 -17.84 5.38 20.85
CA CYS A 98 -16.63 4.82 20.27
C CYS A 98 -15.65 5.91 19.84
N GLY A 99 -16.12 6.97 19.16
CA GLY A 99 -15.29 8.09 18.70
C GLY A 99 -14.65 8.85 19.85
N HIS A 100 -15.42 9.14 20.90
CA HIS A 100 -14.92 9.77 22.12
C HIS A 100 -13.84 8.91 22.80
N GLN A 101 -14.10 7.62 23.00
CA GLN A 101 -13.13 6.70 23.60
C GLN A 101 -11.87 6.56 22.73
N LEU A 102 -12.05 6.42 21.43
CA LEU A 102 -10.96 6.34 20.46
C LEU A 102 -10.06 7.57 20.56
N THR A 103 -10.66 8.76 20.62
CA THR A 103 -9.95 10.03 20.73
C THR A 103 -9.16 10.11 22.04
N ALA A 104 -9.80 9.79 23.17
CA ALA A 104 -9.13 9.76 24.48
C ALA A 104 -7.93 8.80 24.48
N THR A 105 -8.10 7.58 23.93
CA THR A 105 -7.02 6.60 23.82
C THR A 105 -5.89 7.09 22.89
N MET A 106 -6.20 7.76 21.78
CA MET A 106 -5.16 8.31 20.91
C MET A 106 -4.37 9.42 21.61
N ILE A 107 -5.03 10.34 22.29
CA ILE A 107 -4.35 11.40 23.06
C ILE A 107 -3.41 10.79 24.10
N GLU A 108 -3.87 9.77 24.84
CA GLU A 108 -3.04 9.08 25.83
C GLU A 108 -1.84 8.37 25.20
N LEU A 109 -2.03 7.63 24.09
CA LEU A 109 -0.96 6.88 23.42
C LEU A 109 0.09 7.78 22.77
N PHE A 110 -0.29 8.98 22.34
CA PHE A 110 0.57 9.87 21.55
C PHE A 110 1.04 11.13 22.28
N ALA A 111 0.67 11.33 23.56
CA ALA A 111 0.97 12.54 24.32
C ALA A 111 2.46 12.94 24.32
N ASP A 112 3.37 11.96 24.38
CA ASP A 112 4.82 12.17 24.48
C ASP A 112 5.57 11.97 23.15
N LEU A 113 4.85 11.79 22.04
CA LEU A 113 5.46 11.52 20.73
C LEU A 113 5.56 12.79 19.88
N PRO A 114 6.68 13.01 19.17
CA PRO A 114 6.80 14.14 18.27
C PRO A 114 5.87 13.97 17.05
N PRO A 115 5.42 15.08 16.41
CA PRO A 115 4.46 15.04 15.31
C PRO A 115 4.88 14.20 14.10
N ASP A 116 6.18 14.06 13.85
CA ASP A 116 6.77 13.31 12.75
C ASP A 116 7.06 11.84 13.09
N HIS A 117 6.68 11.37 14.29
CA HIS A 117 6.97 10.02 14.74
C HIS A 117 6.26 8.94 13.90
N GLU A 118 6.96 7.86 13.55
CA GLU A 118 6.42 6.79 12.69
C GLU A 118 5.14 6.14 13.22
N LEU A 119 4.93 6.13 14.54
CA LEU A 119 3.71 5.56 15.13
C LEU A 119 2.45 6.33 14.75
N PHE A 120 2.52 7.65 14.51
CA PHE A 120 1.37 8.42 14.03
C PHE A 120 0.92 7.89 12.66
N GLN A 121 1.85 7.72 11.73
CA GLN A 121 1.55 7.21 10.39
C GLN A 121 1.04 5.77 10.41
N ARG A 122 1.44 4.97 11.39
CA ARG A 122 1.10 3.54 11.45
C ARG A 122 -0.19 3.24 12.23
N PHE A 123 -0.55 4.04 13.22
CA PHE A 123 -1.61 3.69 14.17
C PHE A 123 -2.57 4.82 14.53
N SER A 124 -2.27 6.08 14.16
CA SER A 124 -3.16 7.19 14.49
C SER A 124 -4.26 7.39 13.44
N PHE A 125 -5.47 7.68 13.95
CA PHE A 125 -6.64 8.08 13.15
C PHE A 125 -6.75 9.59 12.98
N ILE A 126 -5.98 10.32 13.80
CA ILE A 126 -5.95 11.77 13.92
C ILE A 126 -4.54 12.21 13.52
N SER A 127 -4.43 13.18 12.62
CA SER A 127 -3.11 13.71 12.26
C SER A 127 -2.48 14.40 13.48
N ALA A 128 -1.15 14.48 13.52
CA ALA A 128 -0.49 15.20 14.62
C ALA A 128 -0.90 16.67 14.70
N ASP A 129 -1.26 17.27 13.56
CA ASP A 129 -1.71 18.66 13.46
C ASP A 129 -3.14 18.84 14.01
N ASP A 130 -4.01 17.83 13.85
CA ASP A 130 -5.40 17.88 14.32
C ASP A 130 -5.55 17.46 15.80
N LEU A 131 -4.57 16.73 16.34
CA LEU A 131 -4.62 16.18 17.71
C LEU A 131 -4.95 17.21 18.80
N PRO A 132 -4.40 18.45 18.78
CA PRO A 132 -4.75 19.48 19.76
C PRO A 132 -6.24 19.85 19.75
N GLU A 133 -6.88 19.89 18.57
CA GLU A 133 -8.31 20.21 18.46
C GLU A 133 -9.16 19.11 19.10
N TYR A 134 -8.83 17.86 18.83
CA TYR A 134 -9.48 16.70 19.44
C TYR A 134 -9.25 16.62 20.95
N GLN A 135 -8.09 17.08 21.45
CA GLN A 135 -7.82 17.16 22.88
C GLN A 135 -8.71 18.19 23.58
N VAL A 136 -8.92 19.36 22.98
CA VAL A 136 -9.87 20.36 23.49
C VAL A 136 -11.27 19.76 23.52
N LEU A 137 -11.68 19.06 22.45
CA LEU A 137 -13.00 18.45 22.35
C LEU A 137 -13.26 17.45 23.48
N VAL A 138 -12.38 16.46 23.68
CA VAL A 138 -12.57 15.44 24.73
C VAL A 138 -12.45 16.02 26.15
N THR A 139 -11.63 17.04 26.37
CA THR A 139 -11.49 17.65 27.71
C THR A 139 -12.77 18.37 28.15
N HIS A 140 -13.54 18.91 27.21
CA HIS A 140 -14.77 19.67 27.49
C HIS A 140 -16.04 18.84 27.34
N THR A 141 -15.90 17.54 27.07
CA THR A 141 -17.03 16.64 26.80
C THR A 141 -17.12 15.57 27.88
N ASP A 142 -18.27 15.49 28.55
CA ASP A 142 -18.57 14.36 29.41
C ASP A 142 -19.11 13.21 28.55
N LYS A 143 -18.62 11.99 28.79
CA LYS A 143 -19.07 10.78 28.09
C LYS A 143 -20.58 10.57 28.25
N GLU A 144 -21.17 11.04 29.36
CA GLU A 144 -22.60 10.93 29.63
C GLU A 144 -23.45 12.01 28.94
N LYS A 145 -22.82 12.99 28.27
CA LYS A 145 -23.49 14.14 27.63
C LYS A 145 -23.09 14.35 26.17
N LEU A 146 -22.73 13.26 25.48
CA LEU A 146 -22.37 13.29 24.06
C LEU A 146 -23.53 13.74 23.16
N ASP A 147 -24.75 13.64 23.65
CA ASP A 147 -25.97 14.09 22.99
C ASP A 147 -26.10 15.63 22.96
N GLU A 148 -25.50 16.34 23.91
CA GLU A 148 -25.50 17.80 24.01
C GLU A 148 -24.48 18.50 23.08
N LEU A 149 -23.59 17.73 22.44
CA LEU A 149 -22.57 18.24 21.53
C LEU A 149 -23.17 18.94 20.30
N GLY A 150 -22.47 19.98 19.82
CA GLY A 150 -22.79 20.63 18.54
C GLY A 150 -22.62 19.66 17.36
N GLU A 151 -23.35 19.90 16.27
CA GLU A 151 -23.33 19.00 15.10
C GLU A 151 -21.93 18.77 14.51
N GLU A 152 -21.08 19.82 14.50
CA GLU A 152 -19.71 19.72 14.00
C GLU A 152 -18.87 18.76 14.84
N ASP A 153 -18.89 18.92 16.16
CA ASP A 153 -18.16 18.08 17.10
C ASP A 153 -18.63 16.61 17.07
N ARG A 154 -19.96 16.41 16.97
CA ARG A 154 -20.56 15.07 16.80
C ARG A 154 -20.05 14.41 15.53
N THR A 155 -20.02 15.16 14.43
CA THR A 155 -19.54 14.66 13.13
C THR A 155 -18.07 14.28 13.20
N ARG A 156 -17.23 15.13 13.80
CA ARG A 156 -15.79 14.85 14.01
C ARG A 156 -15.60 13.55 14.80
N LEU A 157 -16.27 13.37 15.94
CA LEU A 157 -16.14 12.14 16.73
C LEU A 157 -16.65 10.91 15.97
N MET A 158 -17.80 11.02 15.30
CA MET A 158 -18.36 9.91 14.52
C MET A 158 -17.52 9.54 13.29
N SER A 159 -16.69 10.44 12.77
CA SER A 159 -15.82 10.15 11.63
C SER A 159 -14.72 9.13 11.95
N LEU A 160 -14.23 9.12 13.20
CA LEU A 160 -13.05 8.33 13.57
C LEU A 160 -13.30 6.81 13.57
N PRO A 161 -14.40 6.27 14.13
CA PRO A 161 -14.68 4.84 14.13
C PRO A 161 -14.74 4.22 12.73
N PHE A 162 -15.11 4.99 11.70
CA PHE A 162 -15.16 4.48 10.31
C PHE A 162 -13.81 3.96 9.81
N LYS A 163 -12.71 4.50 10.32
CA LYS A 163 -11.33 4.11 9.97
C LYS A 163 -10.82 2.94 10.82
N LEU A 164 -11.55 2.55 11.87
CA LEU A 164 -11.13 1.53 12.81
C LEU A 164 -11.14 0.14 12.17
N ILE A 165 -9.99 -0.51 12.18
CA ILE A 165 -9.81 -1.94 11.88
C ILE A 165 -9.60 -2.69 13.20
N PRO A 166 -10.56 -3.50 13.68
CA PRO A 166 -10.47 -4.17 14.99
C PRO A 166 -9.20 -5.00 15.18
N ALA A 167 -8.85 -5.85 14.21
CA ALA A 167 -7.71 -6.76 14.33
C ALA A 167 -6.34 -6.05 14.33
N ARG A 168 -6.25 -4.88 13.66
CA ARG A 168 -5.04 -4.05 13.59
C ARG A 168 -4.83 -3.23 14.85
N HIS A 169 -5.88 -2.52 15.30
CA HIS A 169 -5.74 -1.52 16.36
C HIS A 169 -5.97 -2.10 17.76
N ARG A 170 -6.73 -3.20 17.88
CA ARG A 170 -6.91 -3.98 19.11
C ARG A 170 -7.36 -3.16 20.32
N LEU A 171 -8.19 -2.15 20.08
CA LEU A 171 -8.70 -1.24 21.12
C LEU A 171 -9.92 -1.79 21.88
N GLY A 172 -10.52 -2.89 21.41
CA GLY A 172 -11.69 -3.50 22.05
C GLY A 172 -12.96 -2.64 22.02
N LEU A 173 -13.05 -1.66 21.11
CA LEU A 173 -14.16 -0.71 21.03
C LEU A 173 -15.35 -1.19 20.17
N ILE A 174 -15.17 -2.24 19.37
CA ILE A 174 -16.21 -2.83 18.52
C ILE A 174 -16.49 -4.25 19.02
N ASP A 175 -17.51 -4.38 19.87
CA ASP A 175 -17.95 -5.66 20.43
C ASP A 175 -18.95 -6.39 19.51
N GLU A 176 -19.37 -7.61 19.89
CA GLU A 176 -20.29 -8.43 19.10
C GLU A 176 -21.66 -7.75 18.88
N ALA A 177 -22.12 -6.96 19.86
CA ALA A 177 -23.40 -6.25 19.76
C ALA A 177 -23.33 -5.12 18.72
N MET A 178 -22.25 -4.33 18.76
CA MET A 178 -21.99 -3.28 17.77
C MET A 178 -21.77 -3.88 16.38
N GLN A 179 -21.06 -5.02 16.27
CA GLN A 179 -20.89 -5.73 14.99
C GLN A 179 -22.24 -6.15 14.40
N ALA A 180 -23.15 -6.70 15.21
CA ALA A 180 -24.49 -7.07 14.75
C ALA A 180 -25.28 -5.85 14.23
N LYS A 181 -25.21 -4.72 14.94
CA LYS A 181 -25.82 -3.46 14.48
C LYS A 181 -25.20 -2.95 13.18
N ILE A 182 -23.88 -3.05 13.00
CA ILE A 182 -23.19 -2.67 11.75
C ILE A 182 -23.62 -3.58 10.59
N LEU A 183 -23.83 -4.87 10.83
CA LEU A 183 -24.37 -5.78 9.81
C LEU A 183 -25.82 -5.46 9.43
N GLU A 184 -26.64 -5.03 10.39
CA GLU A 184 -27.99 -4.55 10.10
C GLU A 184 -27.94 -3.22 9.33
N ALA A 185 -27.05 -2.31 9.69
CA ALA A 185 -26.81 -1.07 8.96
C ALA A 185 -26.34 -1.34 7.52
N ARG A 186 -25.47 -2.34 7.31
CA ARG A 186 -25.09 -2.82 5.97
C ARG A 186 -26.30 -3.27 5.19
N ARG A 187 -27.20 -4.06 5.79
CA ARG A 187 -28.43 -4.52 5.14
C ARG A 187 -29.29 -3.34 4.69
N ILE A 188 -29.55 -2.39 5.60
CA ILE A 188 -30.31 -1.17 5.32
C ILE A 188 -29.63 -0.33 4.23
N PHE A 189 -28.30 -0.18 4.27
CA PHE A 189 -27.52 0.54 3.27
C PHE A 189 -27.73 -0.01 1.86
N HIS A 190 -27.89 -1.33 1.71
CA HIS A 190 -28.06 -1.94 0.40
C HIS A 190 -29.52 -1.94 -0.07
N GLU A 191 -30.47 -2.11 0.85
CA GLU A 191 -31.89 -2.17 0.52
C GLU A 191 -32.49 -0.80 0.23
N ASP A 192 -32.10 0.22 1.00
CA ASP A 192 -32.67 1.56 0.93
C ASP A 192 -31.82 2.52 0.08
N LEU A 193 -30.84 2.02 -0.68
CA LEU A 193 -29.92 2.87 -1.46
C LEU A 193 -30.69 3.68 -2.51
N PRO A 194 -30.68 5.02 -2.44
CA PRO A 194 -31.39 5.87 -3.40
C PRO A 194 -30.93 5.63 -4.85
N GLU A 195 -31.85 5.72 -5.81
CA GLU A 195 -31.56 5.47 -7.23
C GLU A 195 -30.42 6.35 -7.78
N ASP A 196 -30.32 7.60 -7.31
CA ASP A 196 -29.28 8.55 -7.69
C ASP A 196 -27.89 8.20 -7.12
N LEU A 197 -27.83 7.41 -6.04
CA LEU A 197 -26.59 6.96 -5.40
C LEU A 197 -26.19 5.53 -5.79
N LYS A 198 -27.00 4.80 -6.56
CA LYS A 198 -26.69 3.41 -6.95
C LYS A 198 -25.40 3.25 -7.74
N ASN A 199 -25.02 4.26 -8.52
CA ASN A 199 -23.77 4.26 -9.29
C ASN A 199 -22.59 4.82 -8.50
N SER A 200 -22.79 5.22 -7.24
CA SER A 200 -21.74 5.75 -6.37
C SER A 200 -21.06 4.68 -5.53
N VAL A 201 -21.44 3.42 -5.69
CA VAL A 201 -20.82 2.28 -5.01
C VAL A 201 -20.91 1.05 -5.90
N GLU A 202 -19.80 0.36 -6.07
CA GLU A 202 -19.75 -0.95 -6.71
C GLU A 202 -19.71 -2.02 -5.62
N MET A 203 -20.83 -2.71 -5.43
CA MET A 203 -21.00 -3.68 -4.35
C MET A 203 -20.07 -4.89 -4.49
N PHE A 204 -19.65 -5.47 -3.38
CA PHE A 204 -18.92 -6.73 -3.42
C PHE A 204 -19.80 -7.88 -3.91
N ASP A 205 -19.35 -8.50 -4.99
CA ASP A 205 -19.98 -9.68 -5.60
C ASP A 205 -18.89 -10.67 -5.99
N HIS A 206 -18.98 -11.87 -5.44
CA HIS A 206 -17.98 -12.92 -5.62
C HIS A 206 -17.84 -13.35 -7.09
N GLU A 207 -18.90 -13.22 -7.89
CA GLU A 207 -18.93 -13.64 -9.29
C GLU A 207 -18.63 -12.52 -10.29
N LYS A 208 -18.54 -11.27 -9.81
CA LYS A 208 -18.30 -10.11 -10.67
C LYS A 208 -16.97 -9.44 -10.37
N TYR A 209 -16.40 -8.88 -11.43
CA TYR A 209 -15.25 -8.00 -11.34
C TYR A 209 -15.72 -6.64 -10.83
N ASN A 210 -14.98 -6.06 -9.89
CA ASN A 210 -15.26 -4.75 -9.31
C ASN A 210 -14.27 -3.72 -9.89
N SER A 211 -14.75 -2.84 -10.77
CA SER A 211 -13.94 -1.81 -11.44
C SER A 211 -13.42 -0.71 -10.51
N ALA A 212 -14.11 -0.47 -9.39
CA ALA A 212 -13.69 0.45 -8.35
C ALA A 212 -12.67 -0.17 -7.37
N ALA A 213 -12.36 -1.46 -7.50
CA ALA A 213 -11.38 -2.16 -6.68
C ALA A 213 -10.05 -2.36 -7.41
N THR A 214 -8.99 -2.51 -6.64
CA THR A 214 -7.67 -2.80 -7.19
C THR A 214 -7.62 -4.19 -7.83
N LEU A 215 -6.65 -4.46 -8.71
CA LEU A 215 -6.44 -5.82 -9.23
C LEU A 215 -6.19 -6.81 -8.09
N GLN A 216 -5.43 -6.39 -7.08
CA GLN A 216 -5.16 -7.20 -5.90
C GLN A 216 -6.43 -7.52 -5.13
N ASP A 217 -7.28 -6.53 -4.84
CA ASP A 217 -8.53 -6.75 -4.10
C ASP A 217 -9.51 -7.59 -4.90
N ASN A 218 -9.53 -7.43 -6.23
CA ASN A 218 -10.32 -8.30 -7.09
C ASN A 218 -9.85 -9.76 -7.05
N ILE A 219 -8.55 -10.02 -6.95
CA ILE A 219 -8.01 -11.40 -6.87
C ILE A 219 -8.18 -11.96 -5.46
N LEU A 220 -7.90 -11.15 -4.43
CA LEU A 220 -7.95 -11.56 -3.02
C LEU A 220 -9.37 -11.76 -2.51
N PHE A 221 -10.28 -10.84 -2.84
CA PHE A 221 -11.68 -10.80 -2.38
C PHE A 221 -11.82 -11.05 -0.86
N GLY A 222 -11.04 -10.30 -0.09
CA GLY A 222 -10.96 -10.39 1.36
C GLY A 222 -9.86 -9.49 1.90
N LYS A 223 -9.56 -9.62 3.19
CA LYS A 223 -8.49 -8.86 3.86
C LYS A 223 -7.42 -9.80 4.40
N VAL A 224 -6.16 -9.43 4.22
CA VAL A 224 -5.04 -10.14 4.84
C VAL A 224 -5.12 -9.96 6.35
N ALA A 225 -5.00 -11.07 7.10
CA ALA A 225 -5.17 -11.08 8.54
C ALA A 225 -4.04 -10.32 9.25
N TYR A 226 -4.42 -9.38 10.13
CA TYR A 226 -3.50 -8.70 11.03
C TYR A 226 -3.06 -9.63 12.17
N GLY A 227 -1.78 -9.54 12.55
CA GLY A 227 -1.22 -10.35 13.64
C GLY A 227 -0.69 -11.72 13.25
N GLN A 228 -0.84 -12.11 11.98
CA GLN A 228 -0.20 -13.31 11.43
C GLN A 228 1.16 -12.96 10.81
N ALA A 229 2.22 -13.59 11.32
CA ALA A 229 3.57 -13.35 10.82
C ALA A 229 3.68 -13.74 9.34
N GLN A 230 4.29 -12.87 8.54
CA GLN A 230 4.51 -13.07 7.10
C GLN A 230 3.24 -13.26 6.25
N ALA A 231 2.05 -12.94 6.76
CA ALA A 231 0.81 -13.09 6.00
C ALA A 231 0.85 -12.31 4.68
N ALA A 232 1.26 -11.04 4.71
CA ALA A 232 1.36 -10.21 3.52
C ALA A 232 2.38 -10.74 2.49
N GLU A 233 3.50 -11.28 2.95
CA GLU A 233 4.54 -11.87 2.09
C GLU A 233 4.03 -13.14 1.40
N LYS A 234 3.54 -14.11 2.18
CA LYS A 234 3.00 -15.37 1.67
C LYS A 234 1.81 -15.18 0.73
N ILE A 235 0.90 -14.28 1.08
CA ILE A 235 -0.25 -13.95 0.22
C ILE A 235 0.21 -13.21 -1.03
N GLY A 236 1.22 -12.33 -0.93
CA GLY A 236 1.80 -11.66 -2.09
C GLY A 236 2.42 -12.64 -3.10
N GLU A 237 3.16 -13.63 -2.61
CA GLU A 237 3.71 -14.73 -3.43
C GLU A 237 2.60 -15.54 -4.08
N LEU A 238 1.61 -15.97 -3.29
CA LEU A 238 0.47 -16.74 -3.76
C LEU A 238 -0.34 -16.00 -4.84
N VAL A 239 -0.58 -14.70 -4.63
CA VAL A 239 -1.25 -13.83 -5.62
C VAL A 239 -0.40 -13.73 -6.89
N SER A 240 0.92 -13.59 -6.77
CA SER A 240 1.80 -13.57 -7.94
C SER A 240 1.75 -14.88 -8.73
N GLU A 241 1.70 -16.03 -8.06
CA GLU A 241 1.60 -17.33 -8.71
C GLU A 241 0.29 -17.49 -9.50
N VAL A 242 -0.85 -17.10 -8.92
CA VAL A 242 -2.14 -17.18 -9.64
C VAL A 242 -2.22 -16.18 -10.80
N VAL A 243 -1.59 -15.01 -10.67
CA VAL A 243 -1.44 -14.04 -11.78
C VAL A 243 -0.64 -14.65 -12.92
N ASP A 244 0.47 -15.32 -12.64
CA ASP A 244 1.31 -15.95 -13.65
C ASP A 244 0.58 -17.15 -14.32
N VAL A 245 -0.12 -17.98 -13.54
CA VAL A 245 -0.92 -19.11 -14.07
C VAL A 245 -2.06 -18.65 -14.98
N GLN A 246 -2.68 -17.50 -14.70
CA GLN A 246 -3.74 -16.93 -15.53
C GLN A 246 -3.24 -16.04 -16.66
N ASP A 247 -1.92 -15.98 -16.91
CA ASP A 247 -1.31 -15.14 -17.95
C ASP A 247 -1.75 -13.67 -17.84
N LEU A 248 -1.77 -13.16 -16.59
CA LEU A 248 -2.15 -11.78 -16.26
C LEU A 248 -0.95 -10.86 -16.04
N ARG A 249 0.27 -11.41 -15.99
CA ARG A 249 1.49 -10.66 -15.67
C ARG A 249 1.68 -9.44 -16.57
N ALA A 250 1.48 -9.60 -17.88
CA ALA A 250 1.58 -8.50 -18.84
C ALA A 250 0.52 -7.41 -18.58
N THR A 251 -0.73 -7.81 -18.35
CA THR A 251 -1.83 -6.88 -18.03
C THR A 251 -1.56 -6.10 -16.74
N VAL A 252 -1.11 -6.78 -15.68
CA VAL A 252 -0.72 -6.11 -14.43
C VAL A 252 0.39 -5.11 -14.67
N MET A 253 1.40 -5.46 -15.49
CA MET A 253 2.48 -4.55 -15.82
C MET A 253 2.00 -3.34 -16.62
N GLU A 254 1.07 -3.50 -17.56
CA GLU A 254 0.47 -2.41 -18.34
C GLU A 254 -0.27 -1.43 -17.42
N VAL A 255 -1.16 -1.92 -16.56
CA VAL A 255 -1.83 -1.10 -15.53
C VAL A 255 -0.81 -0.38 -14.65
N GLY A 256 0.29 -1.05 -14.30
CA GLY A 256 1.35 -0.46 -13.49
C GLY A 256 2.15 0.64 -14.20
N LEU A 257 2.24 0.61 -15.54
CA LEU A 257 2.92 1.64 -16.33
C LEU A 257 2.06 2.92 -16.45
N ASP A 258 0.75 2.81 -16.29
CA ASP A 258 -0.18 3.96 -16.26
C ASP A 258 -0.21 4.70 -14.91
N TYR A 259 0.55 4.22 -13.92
CA TYR A 259 0.66 4.86 -12.62
C TYR A 259 1.08 6.34 -12.74
N GLN A 260 0.27 7.21 -12.15
CA GLN A 260 0.51 8.65 -12.16
C GLN A 260 1.67 9.02 -11.24
N ALA A 261 2.88 9.10 -11.81
CA ALA A 261 4.12 9.43 -11.11
C ALA A 261 4.18 10.87 -10.55
N GLY A 262 3.23 11.74 -10.93
CA GLY A 262 3.20 13.15 -10.55
C GLY A 262 4.21 14.00 -11.33
N ILE A 263 4.09 15.33 -11.21
CA ILE A 263 5.00 16.27 -11.86
C ILE A 263 6.43 15.99 -11.39
N ALA A 264 7.34 15.81 -12.36
CA ALA A 264 8.74 15.47 -12.11
C ALA A 264 8.97 14.20 -11.25
N GLY A 265 7.99 13.29 -11.19
CA GLY A 265 8.11 12.06 -10.38
C GLY A 265 7.94 12.30 -8.87
N SER A 266 7.17 13.32 -8.46
CA SER A 266 6.95 13.67 -7.05
C SER A 266 6.28 12.56 -6.23
N ARG A 267 5.57 11.63 -6.89
CA ARG A 267 4.91 10.47 -6.24
C ARG A 267 5.77 9.19 -6.26
N LEU A 268 7.01 9.28 -6.71
CA LEU A 268 7.98 8.18 -6.69
C LEU A 268 8.93 8.38 -5.51
N SER A 269 9.37 7.31 -4.86
CA SER A 269 10.46 7.37 -3.89
C SER A 269 11.77 7.74 -4.57
N ALA A 270 12.78 8.19 -3.81
CA ALA A 270 14.11 8.46 -4.36
C ALA A 270 14.69 7.23 -5.07
N THR A 271 14.59 6.05 -4.45
CA THR A 271 14.96 4.74 -4.99
C THR A 271 14.24 4.44 -6.32
N GLN A 272 12.94 4.71 -6.41
CA GLN A 272 12.16 4.50 -7.64
C GLN A 272 12.55 5.46 -8.75
N ARG A 273 12.76 6.75 -8.44
CA ARG A 273 13.26 7.73 -9.42
C ARG A 273 14.62 7.33 -9.97
N GLN A 274 15.51 6.80 -9.13
CA GLN A 274 16.82 6.34 -9.56
C GLN A 274 16.73 5.13 -10.51
N LYS A 275 15.93 4.11 -10.17
CA LYS A 275 15.66 2.98 -11.06
C LYS A 275 15.09 3.45 -12.41
N LEU A 276 14.16 4.42 -12.39
CA LEU A 276 13.59 4.99 -13.61
C LEU A 276 14.63 5.78 -14.43
N ALA A 277 15.52 6.52 -13.78
CA ALA A 277 16.61 7.23 -14.46
C ALA A 277 17.56 6.26 -15.18
N ILE A 278 17.94 5.16 -14.52
CA ILE A 278 18.72 4.08 -15.13
C ILE A 278 17.95 3.48 -16.31
N ALA A 279 16.68 3.08 -16.11
CA ALA A 279 15.87 2.50 -17.18
C ALA A 279 15.76 3.42 -18.40
N ARG A 280 15.57 4.74 -18.20
CA ARG A 280 15.57 5.74 -19.27
C ARG A 280 16.90 5.86 -20.00
N ALA A 281 18.02 5.72 -19.30
CA ALA A 281 19.34 5.70 -19.92
C ALA A 281 19.53 4.44 -20.78
N VAL A 282 19.12 3.28 -20.28
CA VAL A 282 19.17 2.00 -21.00
C VAL A 282 18.28 2.00 -22.24
N MET A 283 17.03 2.49 -22.13
CA MET A 283 16.07 2.53 -23.24
C MET A 283 16.53 3.35 -24.44
N LYS A 284 17.44 4.32 -24.26
CA LYS A 284 18.05 5.09 -25.36
C LYS A 284 19.02 4.25 -26.20
N ARG A 285 19.40 3.06 -25.73
CA ARG A 285 20.36 2.15 -26.37
C ARG A 285 21.67 2.82 -26.81
N PRO A 286 22.32 3.66 -25.98
CA PRO A 286 23.52 4.38 -26.40
C PRO A 286 24.68 3.41 -26.71
N ASP A 287 25.70 3.87 -27.45
CA ASP A 287 26.94 3.12 -27.68
C ASP A 287 27.89 3.17 -26.48
N VAL A 288 27.75 4.22 -25.65
CA VAL A 288 28.48 4.38 -24.40
C VAL A 288 27.51 4.84 -23.31
N ILE A 289 27.51 4.16 -22.16
CA ILE A 289 26.76 4.55 -20.97
C ILE A 289 27.72 4.91 -19.84
N ILE A 290 27.44 6.03 -19.16
CA ILE A 290 28.21 6.51 -18.01
C ILE A 290 27.30 6.48 -16.78
N LEU A 291 27.71 5.74 -15.77
CA LEU A 291 26.97 5.54 -14.51
C LEU A 291 27.81 6.08 -13.36
N SER A 292 27.39 7.21 -12.81
CA SER A 292 28.01 7.81 -11.63
C SER A 292 27.09 7.63 -10.45
N GLU A 293 27.55 6.87 -9.46
CA GLU A 293 26.81 6.61 -8.22
C GLU A 293 25.37 6.10 -8.43
N ALA A 294 25.14 5.43 -9.56
CA ALA A 294 23.79 5.21 -10.04
C ALA A 294 22.97 4.26 -9.16
N THR A 295 23.61 3.45 -8.32
CA THR A 295 22.95 2.39 -7.55
C THR A 295 23.08 2.55 -6.04
N VAL A 296 23.73 3.61 -5.51
CA VAL A 296 23.99 3.81 -4.06
C VAL A 296 22.79 3.58 -3.19
N ILE A 297 21.67 4.21 -3.56
CA ILE A 297 20.46 4.27 -2.75
C ILE A 297 19.60 3.01 -2.85
N LEU A 298 20.11 1.97 -3.51
CA LEU A 298 19.45 0.69 -3.69
C LEU A 298 20.05 -0.34 -2.73
N GLU A 299 19.28 -1.35 -2.36
CA GLU A 299 19.78 -2.47 -1.57
C GLU A 299 20.87 -3.26 -2.31
N VAL A 300 21.83 -3.82 -1.57
CA VAL A 300 23.03 -4.50 -2.11
C VAL A 300 22.68 -5.55 -3.18
N ALA A 301 21.67 -6.39 -2.92
CA ALA A 301 21.24 -7.40 -3.88
C ALA A 301 20.70 -6.79 -5.19
N ALA A 302 20.00 -5.66 -5.09
CA ALA A 302 19.51 -4.94 -6.26
C ALA A 302 20.65 -4.25 -7.02
N GLN A 303 21.66 -3.70 -6.32
CA GLN A 303 22.84 -3.12 -6.94
C GLN A 303 23.57 -4.15 -7.82
N ALA A 304 23.88 -5.32 -7.25
CA ALA A 304 24.57 -6.40 -7.96
C ALA A 304 23.80 -6.86 -9.21
N ARG A 305 22.49 -7.09 -9.07
CA ARG A 305 21.62 -7.49 -10.19
C ARG A 305 21.56 -6.44 -11.30
N ILE A 306 21.43 -5.16 -10.94
CA ILE A 306 21.38 -4.08 -11.93
C ILE A 306 22.72 -3.97 -12.66
N LEU A 307 23.83 -4.07 -11.94
CA LEU A 307 25.16 -4.03 -12.53
C LEU A 307 25.37 -5.17 -13.54
N GLU A 308 25.03 -6.41 -13.16
CA GLU A 308 25.11 -7.56 -14.07
C GLU A 308 24.21 -7.40 -15.31
N ASN A 309 22.95 -7.00 -15.12
CA ASN A 309 22.03 -6.78 -16.23
C ASN A 309 22.50 -5.69 -17.19
N ILE A 310 23.09 -4.60 -16.68
CA ILE A 310 23.62 -3.53 -17.53
C ILE A 310 24.84 -4.02 -18.30
N LEU A 311 25.78 -4.72 -17.66
CA LEU A 311 26.95 -5.26 -18.35
C LEU A 311 26.55 -6.26 -19.44
N GLN A 312 25.49 -7.06 -19.21
CA GLN A 312 24.95 -7.98 -20.20
C GLN A 312 24.26 -7.23 -21.36
N GLU A 313 23.37 -6.27 -21.08
CA GLU A 313 22.65 -5.49 -22.09
C GLU A 313 23.59 -4.65 -22.97
N PHE A 314 24.70 -4.19 -22.39
CA PHE A 314 25.73 -3.40 -23.07
C PHE A 314 26.94 -4.25 -23.50
N SER A 315 26.77 -5.56 -23.67
CA SER A 315 27.82 -6.41 -24.23
C SER A 315 28.24 -5.91 -25.62
N GLY A 316 29.54 -5.68 -25.81
CA GLY A 316 30.10 -5.09 -27.03
C GLY A 316 29.98 -3.56 -27.13
N LYS A 317 29.50 -2.88 -26.08
CA LYS A 317 29.39 -1.42 -25.98
C LYS A 317 30.25 -0.86 -24.85
N GLY A 318 30.39 0.46 -24.79
CA GLY A 318 31.15 1.13 -23.73
C GLY A 318 30.34 1.29 -22.45
N VAL A 319 30.87 0.81 -21.32
CA VAL A 319 30.33 1.08 -19.98
C VAL A 319 31.41 1.75 -19.14
N VAL A 320 31.13 2.94 -18.65
CA VAL A 320 31.97 3.64 -17.68
C VAL A 320 31.19 3.75 -16.38
N TRP A 321 31.70 3.18 -15.29
CA TRP A 321 31.00 3.12 -14.01
C TRP A 321 31.90 3.61 -12.87
N SER A 322 31.42 4.61 -12.12
CA SER A 322 31.98 4.98 -10.81
C SER A 322 31.36 4.10 -9.71
N LEU A 323 32.10 3.11 -9.25
CA LEU A 323 31.63 2.07 -8.34
C LEU A 323 31.68 2.53 -6.87
N HIS A 324 30.80 1.97 -6.03
CA HIS A 324 30.85 2.16 -4.57
C HIS A 324 31.71 1.14 -3.85
N ARG A 325 31.80 -0.04 -4.44
CA ARG A 325 32.51 -1.19 -3.93
C ARG A 325 33.64 -1.49 -4.90
N ALA A 326 34.88 -1.47 -4.40
CA ALA A 326 36.06 -1.77 -5.20
C ALA A 326 36.00 -3.21 -5.72
N SER A 327 35.41 -4.13 -4.94
CA SER A 327 35.20 -5.53 -5.34
C SER A 327 34.38 -5.70 -6.62
N ASP A 328 33.43 -4.81 -6.92
CA ASP A 328 32.61 -4.90 -8.14
C ASP A 328 33.42 -4.59 -9.42
N SER A 329 34.63 -4.02 -9.29
CA SER A 329 35.50 -3.68 -10.41
C SER A 329 36.08 -4.90 -11.14
N GLU A 330 36.09 -6.08 -10.52
CA GLU A 330 36.52 -7.34 -11.13
C GLU A 330 35.71 -7.68 -12.40
N ARG A 331 34.49 -7.13 -12.51
CA ARG A 331 33.59 -7.33 -13.66
C ARG A 331 33.91 -6.42 -14.86
N PHE A 332 34.88 -5.51 -14.72
CA PHE A 332 35.24 -4.53 -15.73
C PHE A 332 36.57 -4.91 -16.38
N ALA A 333 36.65 -4.69 -17.69
CA ALA A 333 37.88 -4.97 -18.44
C ALA A 333 39.04 -4.01 -18.07
N HIS A 334 38.72 -2.85 -17.49
CA HIS A 334 39.68 -1.78 -17.25
C HIS A 334 39.29 -0.94 -16.05
N ILE A 335 40.26 -0.60 -15.20
CA ILE A 335 40.07 0.07 -13.91
C ILE A 335 40.95 1.33 -13.87
N LEU A 336 40.36 2.43 -13.42
CA LEU A 336 41.03 3.69 -13.17
C LEU A 336 40.88 4.06 -11.70
N VAL A 337 41.99 4.20 -10.98
CA VAL A 337 41.98 4.58 -9.56
C VAL A 337 42.30 6.06 -9.45
N MET A 338 41.43 6.79 -8.75
CA MET A 338 41.51 8.23 -8.59
C MET A 338 41.92 8.57 -7.15
N LYS A 339 42.93 9.43 -6.97
CA LYS A 339 43.32 9.99 -5.67
C LYS A 339 43.60 11.48 -5.83
N ASN A 340 42.94 12.32 -5.03
CA ASN A 340 43.09 13.78 -5.06
C ASN A 340 42.92 14.40 -6.47
N GLY A 341 41.92 13.92 -7.22
CA GLY A 341 41.61 14.44 -8.57
C GLY A 341 42.58 14.00 -9.67
N ARG A 342 43.46 13.02 -9.42
CA ARG A 342 44.38 12.45 -10.41
C ARG A 342 44.21 10.94 -10.52
N VAL A 343 44.38 10.41 -11.74
CA VAL A 343 44.50 8.96 -11.96
C VAL A 343 45.86 8.53 -11.44
N VAL A 344 45.87 7.69 -10.41
CA VAL A 344 47.09 7.14 -9.80
C VAL A 344 47.42 5.74 -10.30
N GLU A 345 46.41 4.97 -10.69
CA GLU A 345 46.56 3.62 -11.23
C GLU A 345 45.58 3.38 -12.39
N ASN A 346 46.01 2.56 -13.33
CA ASN A 346 45.33 2.34 -14.60
C ASN A 346 45.74 0.96 -15.15
N GLY A 347 44.79 0.05 -15.28
CA GLY A 347 45.05 -1.30 -15.80
C GLY A 347 43.85 -2.23 -15.65
N ASP A 348 44.03 -3.51 -15.99
CA ASP A 348 43.08 -4.56 -15.63
C ASP A 348 43.13 -4.86 -14.12
N TYR A 349 42.19 -5.69 -13.64
CA TYR A 349 42.08 -6.04 -12.22
C TYR A 349 43.37 -6.63 -11.65
N ALA A 350 44.08 -7.50 -12.38
CA ALA A 350 45.32 -8.10 -11.90
C ALA A 350 46.48 -7.09 -11.84
N ALA A 351 46.50 -6.14 -12.78
CA ALA A 351 47.52 -5.09 -12.82
C ALA A 351 47.39 -4.10 -11.65
N VAL A 352 46.17 -3.71 -11.29
CA VAL A 352 45.95 -2.77 -10.18
C VAL A 352 45.82 -3.44 -8.82
N ASN A 353 45.50 -4.73 -8.74
CA ASN A 353 45.40 -5.47 -7.47
C ASN A 353 46.72 -6.09 -7.04
N GLN A 354 47.66 -5.25 -6.59
CA GLN A 354 48.96 -5.67 -6.06
C GLN A 354 49.20 -5.10 -4.67
N ASP A 355 50.04 -5.76 -3.88
CA ASP A 355 50.40 -5.26 -2.55
C ASP A 355 50.99 -3.84 -2.63
N GLY A 356 50.47 -2.93 -1.81
CA GLY A 356 50.91 -1.54 -1.75
C GLY A 356 50.29 -0.61 -2.81
N THR A 357 49.38 -1.11 -3.65
CA THR A 357 48.59 -0.27 -4.57
C THR A 357 47.48 0.48 -3.84
N ALA A 358 47.11 1.65 -4.37
CA ALA A 358 45.95 2.42 -3.91
C ALA A 358 44.65 1.63 -4.14
N PHE A 359 44.56 0.83 -5.19
CA PHE A 359 43.43 -0.07 -5.40
C PHE A 359 43.32 -1.13 -4.29
N LYS A 360 44.44 -1.76 -3.90
CA LYS A 360 44.45 -2.74 -2.83
C LYS A 360 44.04 -2.12 -1.49
N GLU A 361 44.49 -0.89 -1.20
CA GLU A 361 44.00 -0.12 -0.05
C GLU A 361 42.48 0.08 -0.09
N LEU A 362 41.87 0.33 -1.26
CA LEU A 362 40.41 0.47 -1.38
C LEU A 362 39.68 -0.86 -1.15
N LEU A 363 40.20 -1.97 -1.66
CA LEU A 363 39.63 -3.31 -1.44
C LEU A 363 39.69 -3.72 0.03
N ASP A 364 40.79 -3.43 0.72
CA ASP A 364 40.97 -3.83 2.12
C ASP A 364 40.17 -2.97 3.12
N ASN A 365 39.66 -1.82 2.67
CA ASN A 365 38.85 -0.88 3.45
C ASN A 365 37.35 -0.91 3.12
N GLU A 366 36.93 -1.75 2.18
CA GLU A 366 35.51 -2.03 1.87
C GLU A 366 34.88 -2.90 2.97
#